data_AF-A0A2E9AT70-F1
#
_entry.id   AF-A0A2E9AT70-F1
#
_cell.length_a   1.000
_cell.length_b   1.000
_cell.length_c   1.000
_cell.angle_alpha   90.00
_cell.angle_beta   90.00
_cell.angle_gamma   90.00
#
_symmetry.space_group_name_H-M   'P 1'
#
loop_
_entity.id
_entity.type
_entity.pdbx_description
1 polymer ?
#
loop_
_entity_poly.entity_id
_entity_poly.type
_entity_poly.pdbx_seq_one_letter_code
_entity_poly.pdbx_strand_id
1 'polypeptide(L)'
;MIDPSTIINARREMTSSHPKFERREEDAAEGGCGVVGLASEIPVAGRHLFDSLEQMRNRGNGKGGGVAMVGLDPEQFGVDPNTLSNSFLYAIAYLNPEVRD
;
A
#
# COMPACT_ATOMS: atom_id res chain seq x y z
N MET A 1 0.36 39.22 12.49
CA MET A 1 0.26 37.75 12.44
C MET A 1 -1.18 37.41 12.79
N ILE A 2 -1.88 36.59 11.99
CA ILE A 2 -3.28 36.24 12.27
C ILE A 2 -3.31 35.33 13.50
N ASP A 3 -4.15 35.66 14.47
CA ASP A 3 -4.36 34.82 15.65
C ASP A 3 -5.03 33.49 15.23
N PRO A 4 -4.38 32.33 15.44
CA PRO A 4 -4.97 31.03 15.13
C PRO A 4 -6.34 30.80 15.78
N SER A 5 -6.60 31.41 16.94
CA SER A 5 -7.87 31.26 17.65
C SER A 5 -9.05 31.82 16.86
N THR A 6 -8.82 32.90 16.10
CA THR A 6 -9.83 33.55 15.25
C THR A 6 -10.29 32.59 14.15
N ILE A 7 -9.35 31.88 13.52
CA ILE A 7 -9.65 30.91 12.46
C ILE A 7 -10.41 29.71 13.04
N ILE A 8 -9.97 29.19 14.18
CA ILE A 8 -10.61 28.04 14.83
C ILE A 8 -12.06 28.35 15.24
N ASN A 9 -12.30 29.53 15.83
CA ASN A 9 -13.62 29.95 16.26
C ASN A 9 -14.59 30.14 15.09
N ALA A 10 -14.15 30.81 14.02
CA ALA A 10 -14.96 30.96 12.81
C ALA A 10 -15.36 29.60 12.21
N ARG A 11 -14.44 28.61 12.22
CA ARG A 11 -14.74 27.25 11.74
C ARG A 11 -15.75 26.53 12.63
N ARG A 12 -15.61 26.63 13.96
CA ARG A 12 -16.56 26.04 14.91
C ARG A 12 -17.97 26.61 14.73
N GLU A 13 -18.08 27.92 14.58
CA GLU A 13 -19.36 28.60 14.39
C GLU A 13 -20.02 28.18 13.08
N MET A 14 -19.24 28.14 11.98
CA MET A 14 -19.71 27.70 10.67
C MET A 14 -20.22 26.26 10.65
N THR A 15 -19.62 25.36 11.44
CA THR A 15 -20.03 23.95 11.52
C THR A 15 -21.00 23.64 12.67
N SER A 16 -21.40 24.64 13.47
CA SER A 16 -22.15 24.44 14.72
C SER A 16 -23.52 23.77 14.54
N SER A 17 -24.17 24.00 13.40
CA SER A 17 -25.47 23.42 13.03
C SER A 17 -25.38 22.09 12.29
N HIS A 18 -24.18 21.64 11.92
CA HIS A 18 -23.99 20.40 11.18
C HIS A 18 -24.02 19.20 12.11
N PRO A 19 -24.42 18.01 11.62
CA PRO A 19 -24.27 16.77 12.38
C PRO A 19 -22.81 16.62 12.84
N LYS A 20 -22.62 16.28 14.12
CA LYS A 20 -21.29 15.94 14.61
C LYS A 20 -20.86 14.64 13.95
N PHE A 21 -19.77 14.67 13.20
CA PHE A 21 -19.12 13.47 12.71
C PHE A 21 -18.51 12.72 13.89
N GLU A 22 -19.10 11.58 14.25
CA GLU A 22 -18.46 10.64 15.18
C GLU A 22 -17.41 9.86 14.42
N ARG A 23 -16.14 10.14 14.67
CA ARG A 23 -15.04 9.40 14.07
C ARG A 23 -14.99 8.02 14.70
N ARG A 24 -15.50 7.01 13.99
CA ARG A 24 -15.38 5.62 14.42
C ARG A 24 -14.03 5.10 13.95
N GLU A 25 -13.32 4.34 14.79
CA GLU A 25 -12.03 3.75 14.39
C GLU A 25 -12.19 2.78 13.21
N GLU A 26 -13.35 2.15 13.09
CA GLU A 26 -13.77 1.33 11.95
C GLU A 26 -13.82 2.11 10.63
N ASP A 27 -14.20 3.40 10.64
CA ASP A 27 -14.17 4.26 9.44
C ASP A 27 -12.73 4.61 9.03
N ALA A 28 -11.80 4.67 9.98
CA ALA A 28 -10.38 4.86 9.69
C ALA A 28 -9.74 3.63 9.03
N ALA A 29 -10.33 2.44 9.21
CA ALA A 29 -9.92 1.22 8.52
C ALA A 29 -10.28 1.22 7.02
N GLU A 30 -11.13 2.16 6.57
CA GLU A 30 -11.37 2.51 5.17
C GLU A 30 -10.28 3.44 4.59
N GLY A 31 -9.15 3.61 5.29
CA GLY A 31 -7.97 4.25 4.71
C GLY A 31 -7.63 3.62 3.36
N GLY A 32 -7.76 4.40 2.28
CA GLY A 32 -7.68 3.89 0.91
C GLY A 32 -6.30 3.33 0.56
N CYS A 33 -6.27 2.16 -0.10
CA CYS A 33 -5.06 1.43 -0.48
C CYS A 33 -4.12 2.25 -1.38
N GLY A 34 -2.83 2.31 -1.03
CA GLY A 34 -1.79 2.85 -1.90
C GLY A 34 -1.36 1.83 -2.96
N VAL A 35 -1.26 2.24 -4.22
CA VAL A 35 -0.82 1.38 -5.33
C VAL A 35 0.38 2.02 -6.03
N VAL A 36 1.44 1.24 -6.22
CA VAL A 36 2.57 1.56 -7.10
C VAL A 36 2.46 0.67 -8.33
N GLY A 37 2.40 1.28 -9.52
CA GLY A 37 2.40 0.57 -10.80
C GLY A 37 3.77 0.64 -11.47
N LEU A 38 4.20 -0.46 -12.08
CA LEU A 38 5.42 -0.54 -12.89
C LEU A 38 5.13 -1.33 -14.17
N ALA A 39 5.59 -0.82 -15.30
CA ALA A 39 5.66 -1.54 -16.57
C ALA A 39 6.99 -1.18 -17.25
N SER A 40 7.70 -2.18 -17.76
CA SER A 40 9.00 -2.00 -18.40
C SER A 40 9.23 -3.12 -19.41
N GLU A 41 9.81 -2.79 -20.56
CA GLU A 41 10.24 -3.77 -21.58
C GLU A 41 11.61 -4.38 -21.28
N ILE A 42 12.36 -3.76 -20.37
CA ILE A 42 13.65 -4.25 -19.88
C ILE A 42 13.55 -4.67 -18.41
N PRO A 43 14.39 -5.61 -17.94
CA PRO A 43 14.44 -5.98 -16.53
C PRO A 43 14.79 -4.79 -15.64
N VAL A 44 14.01 -4.57 -14.58
CA VAL A 44 14.24 -3.54 -13.55
C VAL A 44 14.38 -4.23 -12.21
N ALA A 45 15.44 -3.90 -11.47
CA ALA A 45 15.64 -4.47 -10.14
C ALA A 45 14.54 -3.98 -9.17
N GLY A 46 13.88 -4.92 -8.48
CA GLY A 46 12.76 -4.60 -7.57
C GLY A 46 13.09 -3.61 -6.45
N ARG A 47 14.37 -3.49 -6.05
CA ARG A 47 14.84 -2.49 -5.07
C ARG A 47 14.48 -1.05 -5.44
N HIS A 48 14.31 -0.75 -6.73
CA HIS A 48 13.92 0.59 -7.19
C HIS A 48 12.48 0.96 -6.82
N LEU A 49 11.69 0.02 -6.33
CA LEU A 49 10.34 0.26 -5.82
C LEU A 49 10.31 0.62 -4.33
N PHE A 50 11.40 0.41 -3.58
CA PHE A 50 11.38 0.48 -2.11
C PHE A 50 10.96 1.85 -1.58
N ASP A 51 11.56 2.94 -2.08
CA ASP A 51 11.23 4.30 -1.64
C ASP A 51 9.76 4.63 -1.93
N SER A 52 9.27 4.27 -3.11
CA SER A 52 7.87 4.47 -3.51
C SER A 52 6.91 3.68 -2.61
N LEU A 53 7.26 2.44 -2.27
CA LEU A 53 6.46 1.58 -1.38
C LEU A 53 6.46 2.11 0.06
N GLU A 54 7.56 2.68 0.54
CA GLU A 54 7.63 3.30 1.87
C GLU A 54 6.69 4.50 1.99
N GLN A 55 6.63 5.34 0.95
CA GLN A 55 5.69 6.47 0.91
C GLN A 55 4.23 6.02 0.90
N MET A 56 3.92 4.78 0.53
CA MET A 56 2.55 4.25 0.53
C MET A 56 2.08 3.69 1.88
N ARG A 57 2.96 3.61 2.90
CA ARG A 57 2.60 3.06 4.22
C ARG A 57 1.49 3.85 4.92
N ASN A 58 1.39 5.15 4.69
CA ASN A 58 0.32 6.00 5.24
C ASN A 58 -1.04 5.83 4.51
N ARG A 59 -1.08 5.05 3.43
CA ARG A 59 -2.27 4.68 2.65
C ARG A 59 -2.67 3.22 2.88
N GLY A 60 -2.22 2.61 3.96
CA GLY A 60 -2.59 1.24 4.35
C GLY A 60 -3.10 1.21 5.78
N ASN A 61 -3.95 0.22 6.10
CA ASN A 61 -4.45 -0.03 7.45
C ASN A 61 -3.63 -1.12 8.18
N GLY A 62 -2.38 -1.36 7.75
CA GLY A 62 -1.48 -2.33 8.38
C GLY A 62 -1.83 -3.80 8.14
N LYS A 63 -2.84 -4.13 7.31
CA LYS A 63 -3.22 -5.53 7.00
C LYS A 63 -2.23 -6.27 6.10
N GLY A 64 -1.21 -5.58 5.61
CA GLY A 64 -0.21 -6.11 4.69
C GLY A 64 -0.35 -5.53 3.28
N GLY A 65 0.57 -5.94 2.41
CA GLY A 65 0.59 -5.57 0.99
C GLY A 65 0.47 -6.81 0.10
N GLY A 66 0.19 -6.59 -1.18
CA GLY A 66 0.19 -7.63 -2.20
C GLY A 66 0.73 -7.07 -3.51
N VAL A 67 1.12 -7.96 -4.41
CA VAL A 67 1.53 -7.61 -5.77
C VAL A 67 0.67 -8.40 -6.76
N ALA A 68 0.20 -7.71 -7.79
CA ALA A 68 -0.35 -8.34 -8.98
C ALA A 68 0.73 -8.30 -10.06
N MET A 69 1.09 -9.46 -10.60
CA MET A 69 2.16 -9.58 -11.59
C MET A 69 1.61 -10.23 -12.85
N VAL A 70 2.13 -9.79 -14.00
CA VAL A 70 1.83 -10.35 -15.31
C VAL A 70 3.14 -10.61 -16.04
N GLY A 71 3.17 -11.62 -16.91
CA GLY A 71 4.37 -11.97 -17.68
C GLY A 71 5.47 -12.63 -16.84
N LEU A 72 5.09 -13.51 -15.91
CA LEU A 72 6.05 -14.30 -15.13
C LEU A 72 6.87 -15.23 -16.05
N ASP A 73 8.16 -15.38 -15.74
CA ASP A 73 9.07 -16.28 -16.44
C ASP A 73 9.05 -17.68 -15.77
N PRO A 74 8.63 -18.75 -16.47
CA PRO A 74 8.60 -20.11 -15.93
C PRO A 74 9.95 -20.57 -15.36
N GLU A 75 11.06 -20.18 -15.99
CA GLU A 75 12.40 -20.61 -15.58
C GLU A 75 12.78 -20.04 -14.21
N GLN A 76 12.31 -18.83 -13.87
CA GLN A 76 12.52 -18.23 -12.54
C GLN A 76 11.82 -19.02 -11.42
N PHE A 77 10.79 -19.78 -11.75
CA PHE A 77 10.08 -20.67 -10.83
C PHE A 77 10.52 -22.13 -10.96
N GLY A 78 11.47 -22.43 -11.86
CA GLY A 78 11.97 -23.79 -12.09
C GLY A 78 10.93 -24.73 -12.71
N VAL A 79 9.97 -24.20 -13.47
CA VAL A 79 8.88 -24.96 -14.10
C VAL A 79 8.80 -24.67 -15.59
N ASP A 80 8.08 -25.52 -16.32
CA ASP A 80 7.77 -25.30 -17.73
C ASP A 80 6.57 -24.35 -17.94
N PRO A 81 6.37 -23.78 -19.14
CA PRO A 81 5.28 -22.85 -19.42
C PRO A 81 3.87 -23.42 -19.19
N ASN A 82 3.68 -24.73 -19.42
CA ASN A 82 2.37 -25.36 -19.24
C ASN A 82 2.04 -25.50 -17.75
N THR A 83 3.03 -25.84 -16.92
CA THR A 83 2.88 -25.84 -15.46
C THR A 83 2.55 -24.45 -14.93
N LEU A 84 3.30 -23.42 -15.33
CA LEU A 84 3.05 -22.02 -14.91
C LEU A 84 1.63 -21.56 -15.28
N SER A 85 1.15 -21.91 -16.46
CA SER A 85 -0.15 -21.44 -16.97
C SER A 85 -1.35 -22.14 -16.35
N ASN A 86 -1.19 -23.39 -15.92
CA ASN A 86 -2.31 -24.25 -15.51
C ASN A 86 -2.30 -24.66 -14.03
N SER A 87 -1.34 -24.14 -13.24
CA SER A 87 -1.19 -24.48 -11.82
C SER A 87 -1.23 -23.24 -10.94
N PHE A 88 -1.61 -23.44 -9.68
CA PHE A 88 -1.36 -22.45 -8.64
C PHE A 88 0.07 -22.62 -8.11
N LEU A 89 0.87 -21.56 -8.16
CA LEU A 89 2.22 -21.56 -7.62
C LEU A 89 2.23 -20.97 -6.21
N TYR A 90 2.93 -21.65 -5.30
CA TYR A 90 3.18 -21.15 -3.96
C TYR A 90 4.68 -20.94 -3.77
N ALA A 91 5.10 -19.67 -3.76
CA ALA A 91 6.48 -19.28 -3.51
C ALA A 91 6.62 -18.78 -2.07
N ILE A 92 7.47 -19.42 -1.28
CA ILE A 92 7.74 -19.04 0.12
C ILE A 92 9.12 -18.40 0.18
N ALA A 93 9.17 -17.11 0.51
CA ALA A 93 10.42 -16.43 0.81
C ALA A 93 10.60 -16.37 2.34
N TYR A 94 11.67 -16.98 2.84
CA TYR A 94 12.06 -16.82 4.24
C TYR A 94 12.92 -15.55 4.39
N LEU A 95 12.53 -14.70 5.33
CA LEU A 95 13.36 -13.56 5.73
C LEU A 95 14.62 -14.07 6.43
N ASN A 96 15.79 -13.54 6.07
CA ASN A 96 17.02 -13.81 6.81
C ASN A 96 16.79 -13.47 8.30
N PRO A 97 17.03 -14.40 9.24
CA PRO A 97 16.86 -14.13 10.67
C PRO A 97 17.67 -12.93 11.16
N GLU A 98 18.81 -12.63 10.55
CA GLU A 98 19.71 -11.54 10.93
C GLU A 98 19.14 -10.13 10.65
N VAL A 99 18.05 -10.01 9.86
CA VAL A 99 17.45 -8.71 9.48
C VAL A 99 16.10 -8.45 10.15
N ARG A 100 15.78 -9.19 11.23
CA ARG A 100 14.48 -9.11 11.92
C ARG A 100 14.38 -7.96 12.92
N ASP A 101 15.49 -7.36 13.30
CA ASP A 101 15.59 -6.35 14.36
C ASP A 101 15.61 -4.92 13.81
#